data_AF-A0A2I0AMA2-F1
#
_entry.id   AF-A0A2I0AMA2-F1
#
_cell.length_a   1.000
_cell.length_b   1.000
_cell.length_c   1.000
_cell.angle_alpha   90.00
_cell.angle_beta   90.00
_cell.angle_gamma   90.00
#
_symmetry.space_group_name_H-M   'P 1'
#
loop_
_entity.id
_entity.type
_entity.pdbx_description
1 polymer ?
#
loop_
_entity_poly.entity_id
_entity_poly.type
_entity_poly.pdbx_seq_one_letter_code
_entity_poly.pdbx_strand_id
1 'polypeptide(L)'
;MAAAISCLNLNPRHNLTILREAESSRRRAVGASSSLRLEISKMRPVRSELGDGDQISLSSFRLGSGIDVSASLPLIPATSAVTSIALAPKRSKKTVCLFFCEEMRDLAERVALESDAIELRSINWRIFEDGFPNLFIPNAHGIRGEHTAFLASFSSPGVIFEQLSVIYALPRLFVSSFTVVLPFFPTGSFERMEDEGDVATAFTLARILSNIPISRGGPSGLVIFDIHALQERFYFGDNVLPCFESGVPLLKNRLQKLPDSDNISIAFPDEGSWKRFHKQLQHFPTIICTKVRDGDQRFVRLKEGDPKGRHVVIVDDFVQSGGTLIECQKVLAAHGAAKISAYVTHGIFPNETWQRFQYDNGVGPDNGMCYFWITDSCPQTVKSVKGRPPFEVLSLAGSIAAALQI
;
A
#
# COMPACT_ATOMS: atom_id res chain seq x y z
N MET A 1 8.93 52.08 13.08
CA MET A 1 10.23 52.39 13.72
C MET A 1 11.21 51.33 13.25
N ALA A 2 12.22 51.74 12.48
CA ALA A 2 13.16 50.86 11.79
C ALA A 2 14.22 50.27 12.75
N ALA A 3 14.67 49.04 12.48
CA ALA A 3 16.01 48.58 12.83
C ALA A 3 16.44 47.46 11.87
N ALA A 4 17.65 47.62 11.34
CA ALA A 4 18.18 46.98 10.15
C ALA A 4 18.84 45.61 10.42
N ILE A 5 18.79 44.76 9.40
CA ILE A 5 19.53 43.50 9.29
C ILE A 5 20.97 43.81 8.87
N SER A 6 21.94 43.29 9.64
CA SER A 6 23.37 43.28 9.30
C SER A 6 23.82 41.84 9.08
N CYS A 7 24.32 41.57 7.87
CA CYS A 7 24.98 40.34 7.46
C CYS A 7 26.32 40.17 8.19
N LEU A 8 26.61 38.96 8.68
CA LEU A 8 27.98 38.53 9.00
C LEU A 8 28.28 37.18 8.32
N ASN A 9 29.22 37.26 7.36
CA ASN A 9 29.94 36.17 6.73
C ASN A 9 30.73 35.36 7.77
N LEU A 10 30.63 34.03 7.75
CA LEU A 10 31.49 33.13 8.52
C LEU A 10 32.33 32.23 7.59
N ASN A 11 33.60 32.12 7.96
CA ASN A 11 34.77 31.69 7.17
C ASN A 11 35.09 30.18 7.42
N PRO A 12 35.35 29.34 6.40
CA PRO A 12 35.43 27.88 6.55
C PRO A 12 36.83 27.36 6.95
N ARG A 13 37.35 27.76 8.11
CA ARG A 13 38.65 27.25 8.64
C ARG A 13 38.64 26.74 10.09
N HIS A 14 37.48 26.57 10.72
CA HIS A 14 37.40 26.10 12.12
C HIS A 14 36.85 24.67 12.31
N ASN A 15 36.45 23.95 11.25
CA ASN A 15 35.87 22.61 11.37
C ASN A 15 36.85 21.43 11.24
N LEU A 16 38.17 21.67 11.10
CA LEU A 16 39.16 20.61 10.91
C LEU A 16 39.85 20.12 12.20
N THR A 17 39.64 20.80 13.34
CA THR A 17 40.28 20.42 14.61
C THR A 17 39.40 19.50 15.44
N ILE A 18 38.07 19.59 15.33
CA ILE A 18 37.13 18.78 16.14
C ILE A 18 36.98 17.34 15.59
N LEU A 19 37.26 17.10 14.31
CA LEU A 19 37.17 15.77 13.71
C LEU A 19 38.39 14.86 13.99
N ARG A 20 39.53 15.41 14.44
CA ARG A 20 40.74 14.61 14.74
C ARG A 20 40.80 14.05 16.16
N GLU A 21 40.02 14.58 17.10
CA GLU A 21 39.98 14.06 18.48
C GLU A 21 38.96 12.92 18.67
N ALA A 22 37.98 12.79 17.78
CA ALA A 22 37.00 11.69 17.81
C ALA A 22 37.54 10.35 17.26
N GLU A 23 38.55 10.38 16.37
CA GLU A 23 39.14 9.16 15.78
C GLU A 23 40.20 8.48 16.68
N SER A 24 40.80 9.23 17.61
CA SER A 24 41.80 8.69 18.57
C SER A 24 41.15 7.85 19.68
N SER A 25 39.93 8.20 20.09
CA SER A 25 39.22 7.52 21.19
C SER A 25 38.56 6.20 20.77
N ARG A 26 38.34 5.95 19.46
CA ARG A 26 37.80 4.68 18.96
C ARG A 26 38.84 3.56 18.80
N ARG A 27 40.14 3.85 18.87
CA ARG A 27 41.21 2.84 18.73
C ARG A 27 41.72 2.25 20.05
N ARG A 28 41.12 2.60 21.20
CA ARG A 28 41.51 2.05 22.52
C ARG A 28 40.49 1.12 23.19
N ALA A 29 39.42 0.73 22.50
CA ALA A 29 38.37 -0.14 23.07
C ALA A 29 38.25 -1.51 22.35
N VAL A 30 39.37 -2.06 21.88
CA VAL A 30 39.44 -3.45 21.38
C VAL A 30 40.57 -4.14 22.15
N GLY A 31 40.22 -4.80 23.26
CA GLY A 31 41.21 -5.51 24.07
C GLY A 31 40.76 -5.76 25.50
N ALA A 32 39.69 -6.55 25.67
CA ALA A 32 39.47 -7.43 26.83
C ALA A 32 38.02 -7.96 26.79
N SER A 33 37.84 -9.25 26.49
CA SER A 33 36.71 -9.97 27.05
C SER A 33 37.12 -11.41 27.29
N SER A 34 37.21 -11.73 28.57
CA SER A 34 37.56 -13.02 29.16
C SER A 34 36.41 -14.02 28.99
N SER A 35 36.78 -15.27 28.77
CA SER A 35 35.89 -16.41 28.69
C SER A 35 35.07 -16.59 29.97
N LEU A 36 33.75 -16.57 29.85
CA LEU A 36 32.83 -17.14 30.84
C LEU A 36 32.03 -18.25 30.14
N ARG A 37 32.44 -19.49 30.40
CA ARG A 37 31.67 -20.71 30.10
C ARG A 37 30.46 -20.73 31.04
N LEU A 38 29.26 -20.60 30.49
CA LEU A 38 28.05 -21.07 31.16
C LEU A 38 27.76 -22.50 30.70
N GLU A 39 27.85 -23.45 31.64
CA GLU A 39 27.32 -24.80 31.48
C GLU A 39 25.79 -24.76 31.53
N ILE A 40 25.14 -25.13 30.42
CA ILE A 40 23.69 -25.34 30.37
C ILE A 40 23.42 -26.80 30.73
N SER A 41 22.91 -27.01 31.94
CA SER A 41 22.39 -28.29 32.42
C SER A 41 21.13 -28.68 31.65
N LYS A 42 21.13 -29.90 31.11
CA LYS A 42 20.02 -30.54 30.39
C LYS A 42 18.82 -30.76 31.32
N MET A 43 17.73 -30.04 31.12
CA MET A 43 16.41 -30.45 31.63
C MET A 43 15.77 -31.46 30.66
N ARG A 44 15.40 -32.62 31.20
CA ARG A 44 14.66 -33.69 30.51
C ARG A 44 13.15 -33.35 30.47
N PRO A 45 12.41 -33.71 29.42
CA PRO A 45 10.96 -33.61 29.42
C PRO A 45 10.35 -34.74 30.25
N VAL A 46 9.41 -34.39 31.13
CA VAL A 46 8.57 -35.32 31.88
C VAL A 46 7.45 -35.81 30.95
N ARG A 47 7.43 -37.13 30.71
CA ARG A 47 6.27 -37.85 30.17
C ARG A 47 5.23 -37.99 31.28
N SER A 48 3.96 -37.71 30.98
CA SER A 48 2.84 -38.26 31.73
C SER A 48 2.08 -39.21 30.82
N GLU A 49 2.12 -40.49 31.18
CA GLU A 49 1.16 -41.51 30.74
C GLU A 49 0.00 -41.51 31.75
N LEU A 50 -1.22 -41.68 31.25
CA LEU A 50 -2.47 -42.15 31.86
C LEU A 50 -3.52 -41.87 30.77
N GLY A 51 -4.36 -42.77 30.29
CA GLY A 51 -4.82 -44.07 30.75
C GLY A 51 -6.19 -44.24 30.07
N ASP A 52 -6.40 -45.42 29.52
CA ASP A 52 -7.52 -45.85 28.67
C ASP A 52 -8.90 -45.84 29.39
N GLY A 53 -9.99 -45.87 28.61
CA GLY A 53 -11.30 -46.36 29.05
C GLY A 53 -12.42 -45.32 29.31
N ASP A 54 -13.33 -45.17 28.37
CA ASP A 54 -14.72 -45.70 28.44
C ASP A 54 -15.73 -44.89 27.61
N GLN A 55 -16.40 -45.61 26.72
CA GLN A 55 -17.63 -45.20 26.02
C GLN A 55 -18.81 -45.24 26.99
N ILE A 56 -19.65 -44.20 27.08
CA ILE A 56 -21.09 -44.38 27.34
C ILE A 56 -21.95 -43.34 26.58
N SER A 57 -22.89 -43.93 25.85
CA SER A 57 -24.14 -43.48 25.19
C SER A 57 -24.99 -42.38 25.84
N LEU A 58 -25.58 -41.56 24.95
CA LEU A 58 -26.92 -40.95 24.92
C LEU A 58 -27.86 -41.13 26.13
N SER A 59 -28.43 -40.02 26.60
CA SER A 59 -29.87 -39.97 26.92
C SER A 59 -30.44 -38.55 26.89
N SER A 60 -31.59 -38.45 26.22
CA SER A 60 -32.55 -37.37 26.13
C SER A 60 -33.03 -36.79 27.47
N PHE A 61 -33.20 -35.47 27.54
CA PHE A 61 -34.06 -34.82 28.53
C PHE A 61 -35.33 -34.28 27.85
N ARG A 62 -36.47 -34.89 28.18
CA ARG A 62 -37.81 -34.31 28.06
C ARG A 62 -38.21 -33.78 29.43
N LEU A 63 -38.75 -32.57 29.50
CA LEU A 63 -39.64 -32.13 30.57
C LEU A 63 -40.95 -31.66 29.93
N GLY A 64 -42.08 -32.15 30.46
CA GLY A 64 -43.43 -31.78 30.04
C GLY A 64 -44.21 -31.09 31.15
N SER A 65 -45.41 -30.63 30.76
CA SER A 65 -46.52 -30.04 31.54
C SER A 65 -46.26 -28.65 32.14
N GLY A 66 -47.15 -27.66 32.04
CA GLY A 66 -48.53 -27.60 31.57
C GLY A 66 -49.24 -26.54 32.42
N ILE A 67 -49.73 -25.45 31.82
CA ILE A 67 -50.72 -24.53 32.43
C ILE A 67 -51.64 -24.04 31.32
N ASP A 68 -52.92 -24.42 31.42
CA ASP A 68 -54.04 -23.92 30.66
C ASP A 68 -54.45 -22.52 31.17
N VAL A 69 -54.64 -21.57 30.25
CA VAL A 69 -55.49 -20.39 30.49
C VAL A 69 -56.31 -20.13 29.22
N SER A 70 -57.60 -20.44 29.31
CA SER A 70 -58.62 -20.10 28.34
C SER A 70 -58.92 -18.59 28.37
N ALA A 71 -58.77 -17.90 27.25
CA ALA A 71 -59.35 -16.57 27.04
C ALA A 71 -59.86 -16.45 25.59
N SER A 72 -61.17 -16.30 25.48
CA SER A 72 -61.96 -16.08 24.28
C SER A 72 -61.64 -14.73 23.62
N LEU A 73 -61.33 -14.75 22.32
CA LEU A 73 -61.18 -13.55 21.48
C LEU A 73 -62.46 -13.33 20.63
N PRO A 74 -62.97 -12.10 20.51
CA PRO A 74 -64.11 -11.81 19.64
C PRO A 74 -63.69 -11.69 18.16
N LEU A 75 -64.59 -12.14 17.28
CA LEU A 75 -64.51 -12.07 15.82
C LEU A 75 -64.60 -10.61 15.34
N ILE A 76 -63.58 -10.10 14.64
CA ILE A 76 -63.61 -8.80 13.94
C ILE A 76 -63.92 -9.07 12.46
N PRO A 77 -64.84 -8.32 11.80
CA PRO A 77 -65.17 -8.55 10.40
C PRO A 77 -64.03 -8.12 9.47
N ALA A 78 -63.78 -8.92 8.45
CA ALA A 78 -62.78 -8.66 7.42
C ALA A 78 -63.19 -7.46 6.55
N THR A 79 -62.53 -6.31 6.76
CA THR A 79 -62.57 -5.18 5.82
C THR A 79 -61.51 -5.38 4.75
N SER A 80 -61.93 -5.41 3.50
CA SER A 80 -61.08 -5.50 2.30
C SER A 80 -60.19 -4.27 2.18
N ALA A 81 -58.97 -4.33 2.69
CA ALA A 81 -57.94 -3.32 2.44
C ALA A 81 -57.27 -3.62 1.09
N VAL A 82 -57.61 -2.81 0.09
CA VAL A 82 -56.86 -2.74 -1.18
C VAL A 82 -55.43 -2.35 -0.83
N THR A 83 -54.53 -3.33 -0.89
CA THR A 83 -53.11 -3.08 -0.65
C THR A 83 -52.57 -2.37 -1.89
N SER A 84 -52.46 -1.05 -1.82
CA SER A 84 -51.62 -0.30 -2.76
C SER A 84 -50.21 -0.87 -2.65
N ILE A 85 -49.78 -1.59 -3.68
CA ILE A 85 -48.39 -2.00 -3.84
C ILE A 85 -47.58 -0.72 -3.90
N ALA A 86 -47.01 -0.31 -2.76
CA ALA A 86 -46.02 0.73 -2.70
C ALA A 86 -44.87 0.25 -3.60
N LEU A 87 -44.61 0.98 -4.68
CA LEU A 87 -43.39 0.81 -5.46
C LEU A 87 -42.23 0.73 -4.46
N ALA A 88 -41.47 -0.36 -4.51
CA ALA A 88 -40.21 -0.44 -3.79
C ALA A 88 -39.42 0.84 -4.05
N PRO A 89 -38.87 1.51 -3.01
CA PRO A 89 -38.13 2.74 -3.22
C PRO A 89 -37.02 2.45 -4.23
N LYS A 90 -36.99 3.19 -5.34
CA LYS A 90 -35.83 3.24 -6.23
C LYS A 90 -34.63 3.43 -5.32
N ARG A 91 -33.73 2.43 -5.22
CA ARG A 91 -32.45 2.59 -4.52
C ARG A 91 -31.82 3.86 -5.11
N SER A 92 -31.77 4.93 -4.33
CA SER A 92 -31.07 6.13 -4.73
C SER A 92 -29.63 5.71 -5.02
N LYS A 93 -29.13 6.02 -6.21
CA LYS A 93 -27.73 5.77 -6.60
C LYS A 93 -26.88 6.41 -5.50
N LYS A 94 -26.13 5.60 -4.73
CA LYS A 94 -25.29 6.12 -3.64
C LYS A 94 -24.21 7.00 -4.27
N THR A 95 -24.22 8.28 -3.97
CA THR A 95 -23.21 9.23 -4.41
C THR A 95 -22.06 9.27 -3.41
N VAL A 96 -20.83 9.31 -3.91
CA VAL A 96 -19.61 9.45 -3.10
C VAL A 96 -19.01 10.83 -3.31
N CYS A 97 -18.94 11.61 -2.24
CA CYS A 97 -18.19 12.86 -2.21
C CYS A 97 -16.69 12.56 -2.08
N LEU A 98 -15.94 12.67 -3.18
CA LEU A 98 -14.50 12.41 -3.22
C LEU A 98 -13.71 13.72 -3.02
N PHE A 99 -13.15 13.87 -1.83
CA PHE A 99 -12.09 14.84 -1.56
C PHE A 99 -10.73 14.28 -1.99
N PHE A 100 -9.76 15.16 -2.26
CA PHE A 100 -8.41 14.75 -2.66
C PHE A 100 -7.37 15.77 -2.21
N CYS A 101 -6.13 15.32 -2.00
CA CYS A 101 -4.99 16.23 -1.87
C CYS A 101 -4.58 16.78 -3.23
N GLU A 102 -4.01 17.99 -3.26
CA GLU A 102 -3.68 18.69 -4.51
C GLU A 102 -2.76 17.88 -5.44
N GLU A 103 -1.83 17.10 -4.88
CA GLU A 103 -0.93 16.25 -5.66
C GLU A 103 -1.66 15.18 -6.50
N MET A 104 -2.85 14.77 -6.06
CA MET A 104 -3.66 13.72 -6.69
C MET A 104 -4.76 14.26 -7.60
N ARG A 105 -4.81 15.57 -7.88
CA ARG A 105 -5.84 16.19 -8.73
C ARG A 105 -6.07 15.42 -10.04
N ASP A 106 -5.01 15.17 -10.80
CA ASP A 106 -5.10 14.47 -12.09
C ASP A 106 -5.68 13.05 -11.97
N LEU A 107 -5.42 12.36 -10.86
CA LEU A 107 -6.01 11.04 -10.59
C LEU A 107 -7.45 11.17 -10.13
N ALA A 108 -7.77 12.12 -9.24
CA ALA A 108 -9.14 12.36 -8.77
C ALA A 108 -10.08 12.69 -9.94
N GLU A 109 -9.66 13.55 -10.87
CA GLU A 109 -10.43 13.88 -12.07
C GLU A 109 -10.69 12.65 -12.93
N ARG A 110 -9.69 11.78 -13.12
CA ARG A 110 -9.88 10.51 -13.84
C ARG A 110 -10.81 9.55 -13.09
N VAL A 111 -10.70 9.44 -11.76
CA VAL A 111 -11.61 8.61 -10.95
C VAL A 111 -13.07 9.07 -11.11
N ALA A 112 -13.31 10.38 -11.12
CA ALA A 112 -14.66 10.92 -11.31
C ALA A 112 -15.22 10.63 -12.73
N LEU A 113 -14.36 10.58 -13.74
CA LEU A 113 -14.76 10.22 -15.11
C LEU A 113 -15.15 8.74 -15.27
N GLU A 114 -14.66 7.86 -14.40
CA GLU A 114 -15.01 6.43 -14.43
C GLU A 114 -16.44 6.16 -13.94
N SER A 115 -17.09 7.12 -13.25
CA SER A 115 -18.41 6.91 -12.68
C SER A 115 -19.14 8.20 -12.27
N ASP A 116 -20.36 8.39 -12.78
CA ASP A 116 -21.24 9.50 -12.38
C ASP A 116 -21.68 9.46 -10.89
N ALA A 117 -21.41 8.37 -10.17
CA ALA A 117 -21.68 8.31 -8.74
C ALA A 117 -20.63 9.06 -7.90
N ILE A 118 -19.50 9.48 -8.49
CA ILE A 118 -18.40 10.10 -7.76
C ILE A 118 -18.39 11.60 -8.06
N GLU A 119 -18.59 12.41 -7.02
CA GLU A 119 -18.57 13.87 -7.12
C GLU A 119 -17.32 14.42 -6.43
N LEU A 120 -16.52 15.19 -7.16
CA LEU A 120 -15.33 15.82 -6.60
C LEU A 120 -15.67 16.94 -5.63
N ARG A 121 -14.94 16.97 -4.52
CA ARG A 121 -14.97 18.05 -3.53
C ARG A 121 -13.56 18.59 -3.34
N SER A 122 -13.47 19.91 -3.12
CA SER A 122 -12.19 20.59 -2.92
C SER A 122 -11.91 20.84 -1.44
N ILE A 123 -10.63 21.08 -1.14
CA ILE A 123 -10.14 21.55 0.16
C ILE A 123 -9.26 22.76 -0.12
N ASN A 124 -9.38 23.79 0.69
CA ASN A 124 -8.47 24.92 0.65
C ASN A 124 -7.24 24.59 1.51
N TRP A 125 -6.14 24.21 0.86
CA TRP A 125 -4.84 23.91 1.46
C TRP A 125 -4.03 25.19 1.66
N ARG A 126 -4.33 25.97 2.71
CA ARG A 126 -3.58 27.21 3.02
C ARG A 126 -2.54 26.91 4.10
N ILE A 127 -1.59 27.84 4.26
CA ILE A 127 -0.49 27.74 5.22
C ILE A 127 -0.43 29.06 6.00
N PHE A 128 -0.19 28.99 7.31
CA PHE A 128 0.07 30.17 8.15
C PHE A 128 1.49 30.72 7.93
N GLU A 129 1.79 31.91 8.43
CA GLU A 129 3.12 32.53 8.25
C GLU A 129 4.27 31.72 8.90
N ASP A 130 3.98 30.91 9.91
CA ASP A 130 4.94 30.02 10.58
C ASP A 130 5.13 28.66 9.88
N GLY A 131 4.45 28.44 8.75
CA GLY A 131 4.54 27.22 7.96
C GLY A 131 3.57 26.10 8.37
N PHE A 132 2.75 26.28 9.42
CA PHE A 132 1.76 25.25 9.80
C PHE A 132 0.50 25.29 8.91
N PRO A 133 -0.20 24.15 8.73
CA PRO A 133 -1.39 24.08 7.88
C PRO A 133 -2.57 24.93 8.39
N ASN A 134 -3.18 25.72 7.50
CA ASN A 134 -4.42 26.48 7.70
C ASN A 134 -5.51 25.96 6.74
N LEU A 135 -6.05 24.80 7.07
CA LEU A 135 -6.90 24.02 6.17
C LEU A 135 -8.37 24.42 6.33
N PHE A 136 -9.11 24.47 5.21
CA PHE A 136 -10.54 24.74 5.23
C PHE A 136 -11.30 23.85 4.25
N ILE A 137 -12.35 23.19 4.72
CA ILE A 137 -13.23 22.34 3.90
C ILE A 137 -14.47 23.17 3.53
N PRO A 138 -14.60 23.63 2.27
CA PRO A 138 -15.76 24.38 1.82
C PRO A 138 -17.03 23.52 1.87
N ASN A 139 -18.17 24.15 2.16
CA ASN A 139 -19.48 23.48 2.20
C ASN A 139 -19.52 22.22 3.09
N ALA A 140 -18.84 22.24 4.25
CA ALA A 140 -18.83 21.11 5.21
C ALA A 140 -20.23 20.66 5.68
N HIS A 141 -21.25 21.53 5.62
CA HIS A 141 -22.63 21.15 5.92
C HIS A 141 -23.26 20.27 4.84
N GLY A 142 -22.82 20.41 3.58
CA GLY A 142 -23.37 19.70 2.43
C GLY A 142 -22.96 18.23 2.31
N ILE A 143 -22.02 17.75 3.14
CA ILE A 143 -21.58 16.35 3.16
C ILE A 143 -22.21 15.54 4.31
N ARG A 144 -23.08 16.15 5.11
CA ARG A 144 -23.74 15.48 6.24
C ARG A 144 -24.66 14.38 5.71
N GLY A 145 -24.51 13.17 6.22
CA GLY A 145 -25.27 12.00 5.75
C GLY A 145 -24.79 11.42 4.41
N GLU A 146 -23.76 12.00 3.78
CA GLU A 146 -23.20 11.51 2.52
C GLU A 146 -22.13 10.45 2.73
N HIS A 147 -21.91 9.62 1.71
CA HIS A 147 -20.72 8.77 1.63
C HIS A 147 -19.53 9.62 1.20
N THR A 148 -18.48 9.66 2.00
CA THR A 148 -17.33 10.54 1.76
C THR A 148 -16.06 9.71 1.60
N ALA A 149 -15.21 10.11 0.66
CA ALA A 149 -13.89 9.52 0.48
C ALA A 149 -12.81 10.59 0.41
N PHE A 150 -11.58 10.22 0.75
CA PHE A 150 -10.40 11.07 0.61
C PHE A 150 -9.30 10.33 -0.16
N LEU A 151 -8.94 10.83 -1.35
CA LEU A 151 -7.80 10.36 -2.12
C LEU A 151 -6.52 11.06 -1.61
N ALA A 152 -5.73 10.32 -0.86
CA ALA A 152 -4.52 10.78 -0.20
C ALA A 152 -3.26 10.53 -1.03
N SER A 153 -2.20 11.30 -0.76
CA SER A 153 -0.82 11.08 -1.26
C SER A 153 0.15 11.22 -0.12
N PHE A 154 0.80 10.16 0.34
CA PHE A 154 1.78 10.25 1.42
C PHE A 154 3.21 10.41 0.86
N SER A 155 3.41 11.43 0.02
CA SER A 155 4.65 11.68 -0.72
C SER A 155 5.81 12.20 0.12
N SER A 156 5.52 12.88 1.24
CA SER A 156 6.54 13.40 2.16
C SER A 156 5.98 13.56 3.59
N PRO A 157 6.83 13.61 4.63
CA PRO A 157 6.37 13.82 6.01
C PRO A 157 5.51 15.07 6.22
N GLY A 158 5.85 16.18 5.56
CA GLY A 158 5.06 17.42 5.65
C GLY A 158 3.68 17.28 5.03
N VAL A 159 3.62 16.67 3.84
CA VAL A 159 2.36 16.37 3.12
C VAL A 159 1.49 15.39 3.90
N ILE A 160 2.09 14.41 4.59
CA ILE A 160 1.36 13.50 5.50
C ILE A 160 0.74 14.29 6.65
N PHE A 161 1.51 15.16 7.29
CA PHE A 161 1.08 15.89 8.49
C PHE A 161 -0.17 16.75 8.24
N GLU A 162 -0.20 17.52 7.14
CA GLU A 162 -1.39 18.32 6.80
C GLU A 162 -2.60 17.45 6.46
N GLN A 163 -2.41 16.34 5.73
CA GLN A 163 -3.51 15.46 5.33
C GLN A 163 -4.14 14.71 6.51
N LEU A 164 -3.35 14.35 7.53
CA LEU A 164 -3.89 13.74 8.75
C LEU A 164 -4.98 14.61 9.40
N SER A 165 -4.81 15.92 9.36
CA SER A 165 -5.81 16.87 9.90
C SER A 165 -7.15 16.77 9.15
N VAL A 166 -7.12 16.66 7.82
CA VAL A 166 -8.31 16.48 6.98
C VAL A 166 -8.93 15.10 7.20
N ILE A 167 -8.11 14.06 7.16
CA ILE A 167 -8.53 12.67 7.35
C ILE A 167 -9.23 12.49 8.70
N TYR A 168 -8.76 13.17 9.75
CA TYR A 168 -9.37 13.12 11.08
C TYR A 168 -10.63 14.00 11.20
N ALA A 169 -10.73 15.07 10.41
CA ALA A 169 -11.85 15.99 10.45
C ALA A 169 -13.09 15.47 9.68
N LEU A 170 -12.89 14.96 8.45
CA LEU A 170 -13.98 14.51 7.57
C LEU A 170 -15.01 13.56 8.24
N PRO A 171 -14.60 12.46 8.90
CA PRO A 171 -15.56 11.55 9.54
C PRO A 171 -16.37 12.22 10.66
N ARG A 172 -15.83 13.27 11.30
CA ARG A 172 -16.52 14.04 12.35
C ARG A 172 -17.56 15.02 11.82
N LEU A 173 -17.62 15.25 10.51
CA LEU A 173 -18.59 16.13 9.87
C LEU A 173 -19.95 15.44 9.63
N PHE A 174 -20.29 14.44 10.44
CA PHE A 174 -21.55 13.69 10.38
C PHE A 174 -21.81 12.98 9.04
N VAL A 175 -20.76 12.57 8.34
CA VAL A 175 -20.84 11.75 7.12
C VAL A 175 -21.40 10.37 7.45
N SER A 176 -22.06 9.74 6.47
CA SER A 176 -22.63 8.40 6.60
C SER A 176 -21.54 7.33 6.63
N SER A 177 -20.57 7.40 5.73
CA SER A 177 -19.36 6.56 5.76
C SER A 177 -18.14 7.37 5.35
N PHE A 178 -16.95 6.90 5.74
CA PHE A 178 -15.69 7.50 5.35
C PHE A 178 -14.70 6.44 4.84
N THR A 179 -14.08 6.71 3.69
CA THR A 179 -13.03 5.86 3.12
C THR A 179 -11.80 6.70 2.76
N VAL A 180 -10.63 6.30 3.25
CA VAL A 180 -9.36 6.84 2.78
C VAL A 180 -8.84 5.94 1.67
N VAL A 181 -8.58 6.52 0.50
CA VAL A 181 -7.83 5.86 -0.57
C VAL A 181 -6.40 6.35 -0.47
N LEU A 182 -5.49 5.48 -0.05
CA LEU A 182 -4.06 5.73 0.06
C LEU A 182 -3.35 4.82 -0.94
N PRO A 183 -3.15 5.26 -2.20
CA PRO A 183 -2.64 4.39 -3.25
C PRO A 183 -1.31 3.73 -2.91
N PHE A 184 -0.41 4.42 -2.19
CA PHE A 184 0.88 3.91 -1.78
C PHE A 184 1.11 4.11 -0.27
N PHE A 185 1.56 3.06 0.42
CA PHE A 185 1.90 3.07 1.85
C PHE A 185 3.43 3.21 2.04
N PRO A 186 3.96 4.42 2.30
CA PRO A 186 5.37 4.74 2.06
C PRO A 186 6.36 4.11 3.05
N THR A 187 5.91 3.75 4.24
CA THR A 187 6.77 3.13 5.26
C THR A 187 6.71 1.60 5.24
N GLY A 188 5.93 0.99 4.32
CA GLY A 188 5.72 -0.45 4.26
C GLY A 188 7.00 -1.28 4.04
N SER A 189 8.07 -0.69 3.50
CA SER A 189 9.36 -1.36 3.34
C SER A 189 10.21 -1.43 4.62
N PHE A 190 9.75 -0.81 5.72
CA PHE A 190 10.38 -0.90 7.03
C PHE A 190 9.36 -1.41 8.05
N GLU A 191 8.87 -2.61 7.74
CA GLU A 191 7.84 -3.34 8.45
C GLU A 191 8.38 -4.27 9.53
N ARG A 192 9.67 -4.64 9.47
CA ARG A 192 10.29 -5.59 10.39
C ARG A 192 11.53 -5.00 11.06
N MET A 193 11.82 -5.49 12.25
CA MET A 193 13.08 -5.23 12.96
C MET A 193 14.08 -6.34 12.60
N GLU A 194 15.29 -5.96 12.19
CA GLU A 194 16.39 -6.92 12.00
C GLU A 194 17.22 -7.00 13.30
N ASP A 195 17.43 -5.86 13.96
CA ASP A 195 18.15 -5.75 15.24
C ASP A 195 17.27 -5.18 16.37
N GLU A 196 17.64 -5.49 17.61
CA GLU A 196 17.03 -4.89 18.80
C GLU A 196 17.33 -3.38 18.83
N GLY A 197 16.29 -2.56 18.67
CA GLY A 197 16.39 -1.10 18.57
C GLY A 197 15.89 -0.52 17.24
N ASP A 198 15.70 -1.35 16.22
CA ASP A 198 15.04 -0.93 14.98
C ASP A 198 13.60 -0.45 15.27
N VAL A 199 13.19 0.63 14.61
CA VAL A 199 11.84 1.19 14.76
C VAL A 199 11.05 0.89 13.49
N ALA A 200 10.16 -0.10 13.54
CA ALA A 200 9.29 -0.46 12.42
C ALA A 200 8.30 0.69 12.10
N THR A 201 8.65 1.57 11.17
CA THR A 201 7.86 2.77 10.84
C THR A 201 6.56 2.44 10.10
N ALA A 202 6.46 1.27 9.45
CA ALA A 202 5.19 0.74 8.93
C ALA A 202 4.15 0.60 10.04
N PHE A 203 4.55 0.01 11.18
CA PHE A 203 3.67 -0.17 12.34
C PHE A 203 3.20 1.18 12.89
N THR A 204 4.12 2.12 13.09
CA THR A 204 3.77 3.46 13.61
C THR A 204 2.77 4.18 12.70
N LEU A 205 2.97 4.17 11.37
CA LEU A 205 2.05 4.81 10.44
C LEU A 205 0.67 4.11 10.41
N ALA A 206 0.65 2.78 10.41
CA ALA A 206 -0.59 2.00 10.49
C ALA A 206 -1.37 2.31 11.78
N ARG A 207 -0.68 2.47 12.92
CA ARG A 207 -1.29 2.87 14.19
C ARG A 207 -1.83 4.30 14.17
N ILE A 208 -1.14 5.24 13.52
CA ILE A 208 -1.67 6.58 13.30
C ILE A 208 -2.97 6.51 12.49
N LEU A 209 -2.97 5.81 11.35
CA LEU A 209 -4.20 5.63 10.55
C LEU A 209 -5.30 4.88 11.31
N SER A 210 -4.96 4.00 12.24
CA SER A 210 -5.94 3.30 13.09
C SER A 210 -6.65 4.21 14.10
N ASN A 211 -6.17 5.44 14.29
CA ASN A 211 -6.79 6.43 15.17
C ASN A 211 -7.72 7.39 14.40
N ILE A 212 -7.99 7.13 13.11
CA ILE A 212 -8.99 7.86 12.35
C ILE A 212 -10.35 7.73 13.06
N PRO A 213 -11.07 8.85 13.31
CA PRO A 213 -12.37 8.80 13.97
C PRO A 213 -13.39 8.00 13.18
N ILE A 214 -14.23 7.28 13.91
CA ILE A 214 -15.35 6.50 13.35
C ILE A 214 -16.42 7.47 12.82
N SER A 215 -16.94 7.19 11.62
CA SER A 215 -18.05 7.93 11.01
C SER A 215 -19.41 7.44 11.57
N ARG A 216 -20.55 8.02 11.14
CA ARG A 216 -21.86 7.57 11.64
C ARG A 216 -22.17 6.10 11.29
N GLY A 217 -21.67 5.63 10.16
CA GLY A 217 -21.85 4.27 9.66
C GLY A 217 -20.80 3.28 10.11
N GLY A 218 -19.85 3.69 10.96
CA GLY A 218 -18.85 2.80 11.55
C GLY A 218 -17.41 3.09 11.13
N PRO A 219 -16.51 2.09 11.31
CA PRO A 219 -15.08 2.18 11.01
C PRO A 219 -14.80 2.71 9.62
N SER A 220 -13.69 3.42 9.47
CA SER A 220 -13.32 4.01 8.18
C SER A 220 -12.68 2.98 7.26
N GLY A 221 -13.07 2.94 6.00
CA GLY A 221 -12.40 2.12 4.98
C GLY A 221 -10.99 2.67 4.70
N LEU A 222 -10.03 1.79 4.44
CA LEU A 222 -8.68 2.17 4.03
C LEU A 222 -8.25 1.34 2.83
N VAL A 223 -8.27 1.93 1.63
CA VAL A 223 -7.87 1.26 0.39
C VAL A 223 -6.39 1.53 0.12
N ILE A 224 -5.59 0.46 0.00
CA ILE A 224 -4.15 0.51 -0.30
C ILE A 224 -3.87 -0.45 -1.45
N PHE A 225 -3.07 -0.04 -2.42
CA PHE A 225 -2.66 -0.91 -3.52
C PHE A 225 -1.32 -1.56 -3.21
N ASP A 226 -1.19 -2.85 -3.51
CA ASP A 226 0.03 -3.67 -3.45
C ASP A 226 0.93 -3.38 -2.24
N ILE A 227 0.34 -3.44 -1.03
CA ILE A 227 1.07 -3.30 0.23
C ILE A 227 2.29 -4.24 0.28
N HIS A 228 3.40 -3.74 0.82
CA HIS A 228 4.69 -4.42 0.74
C HIS A 228 4.66 -5.80 1.39
N ALA A 229 4.14 -5.91 2.62
CA ALA A 229 3.91 -7.19 3.28
C ALA A 229 2.44 -7.33 3.69
N LEU A 230 1.81 -8.43 3.27
CA LEU A 230 0.41 -8.70 3.62
C LEU A 230 0.20 -8.81 5.15
N GLN A 231 1.25 -9.16 5.89
CA GLN A 231 1.30 -9.21 7.35
C GLN A 231 1.07 -7.84 8.00
N GLU A 232 1.35 -6.73 7.30
CA GLU A 232 1.04 -5.38 7.78
C GLU A 232 -0.46 -5.19 8.06
N ARG A 233 -1.34 -6.05 7.54
CA ARG A 233 -2.76 -6.12 7.96
C ARG A 233 -2.94 -6.13 9.47
N PHE A 234 -2.04 -6.81 10.20
CA PHE A 234 -2.09 -6.94 11.65
C PHE A 234 -1.56 -5.70 12.40
N TYR A 235 -1.03 -4.70 11.69
CA TYR A 235 -0.61 -3.44 12.29
C TYR A 235 -1.78 -2.46 12.46
N PHE A 236 -2.81 -2.61 11.63
CA PHE A 236 -4.02 -1.81 11.70
C PHE A 236 -4.90 -2.28 12.87
N GLY A 237 -5.45 -1.32 13.62
CA GLY A 237 -6.42 -1.57 14.68
C GLY A 237 -7.86 -1.54 14.15
N ASP A 238 -8.81 -1.90 15.02
CA ASP A 238 -10.20 -2.21 14.66
C ASP A 238 -11.05 -1.01 14.20
N ASN A 239 -10.56 0.22 14.34
CA ASN A 239 -11.28 1.43 13.93
C ASN A 239 -11.15 1.72 12.43
N VAL A 240 -10.31 0.97 11.71
CA VAL A 240 -10.17 1.04 10.26
C VAL A 240 -10.32 -0.33 9.64
N LEU A 241 -10.82 -0.35 8.41
CA LEU A 241 -11.02 -1.57 7.62
C LEU A 241 -10.06 -1.55 6.43
N PRO A 242 -8.84 -2.13 6.57
CA PRO A 242 -7.88 -2.16 5.47
C PRO A 242 -8.36 -3.10 4.34
N CYS A 243 -8.57 -2.51 3.18
CA CYS A 243 -8.84 -3.15 1.90
C CYS A 243 -7.55 -3.09 1.07
N PHE A 244 -6.97 -4.24 0.75
CA PHE A 244 -5.75 -4.31 -0.04
C PHE A 244 -6.11 -4.70 -1.47
N GLU A 245 -5.92 -3.76 -2.38
CA GLU A 245 -6.14 -3.91 -3.81
C GLU A 245 -4.81 -4.18 -4.53
N SER A 246 -4.89 -4.56 -5.81
CA SER A 246 -3.69 -4.81 -6.62
C SER A 246 -3.75 -4.10 -7.96
N GLY A 247 -2.62 -3.59 -8.42
CA GLY A 247 -2.44 -3.02 -9.76
C GLY A 247 -2.20 -4.07 -10.85
N VAL A 248 -1.93 -5.33 -10.48
CA VAL A 248 -1.65 -6.43 -11.42
C VAL A 248 -2.74 -6.64 -12.49
N PRO A 249 -4.05 -6.49 -12.23
CA PRO A 249 -5.06 -6.54 -13.28
C PRO A 249 -4.82 -5.54 -14.43
N LEU A 250 -4.30 -4.34 -14.12
CA LEU A 250 -3.94 -3.34 -15.13
C LEU A 250 -2.77 -3.83 -15.99
N LEU A 251 -1.74 -4.42 -15.35
CA LEU A 251 -0.64 -5.06 -16.07
C LEU A 251 -1.17 -6.14 -17.01
N LYS A 252 -1.99 -7.07 -16.53
CA LYS A 252 -2.54 -8.17 -17.35
C LYS A 252 -3.27 -7.66 -18.60
N ASN A 253 -4.13 -6.67 -18.43
CA ASN A 253 -4.83 -6.02 -19.54
C ASN A 253 -3.83 -5.41 -20.54
N ARG A 254 -2.78 -4.75 -20.04
CA ARG A 254 -1.75 -4.15 -20.89
C ARG A 254 -0.92 -5.18 -21.65
N LEU A 255 -0.56 -6.30 -21.01
CA LEU A 255 0.20 -7.39 -21.63
C LEU A 255 -0.61 -8.08 -22.74
N GLN A 256 -1.92 -8.27 -22.56
CA GLN A 256 -2.80 -8.84 -23.58
C GLN A 256 -2.89 -7.98 -24.86
N LYS A 257 -2.61 -6.69 -24.75
CA LYS A 257 -2.61 -5.74 -25.89
C LYS A 257 -1.27 -5.66 -26.61
N LEU A 258 -0.23 -6.35 -26.12
CA LEU A 258 1.06 -6.38 -26.80
C LEU A 258 1.00 -7.27 -28.05
N PRO A 259 1.75 -6.92 -29.11
CA PRO A 259 1.77 -7.70 -30.34
C PRO A 259 2.35 -9.11 -30.14
N ASP A 260 3.21 -9.30 -29.14
CA ASP A 260 3.86 -10.55 -28.74
C ASP A 260 3.29 -11.12 -27.44
N SER A 261 2.00 -10.89 -27.18
CA SER A 261 1.30 -11.30 -25.94
C SER A 261 1.35 -12.81 -25.65
N ASP A 262 1.55 -13.64 -26.67
CA ASP A 262 1.72 -15.10 -26.60
C ASP A 262 3.13 -15.54 -26.19
N ASN A 263 4.14 -14.68 -26.31
CA ASN A 263 5.54 -14.98 -26.01
C ASN A 263 6.07 -14.28 -24.73
N ILE A 264 5.18 -13.91 -23.81
CA ILE A 264 5.55 -13.22 -22.57
C ILE A 264 5.92 -14.21 -21.47
N SER A 265 6.97 -13.88 -20.72
CA SER A 265 7.32 -14.51 -19.44
C SER A 265 7.36 -13.48 -18.32
N ILE A 266 6.99 -13.90 -17.11
CA ILE A 266 7.10 -13.04 -15.93
C ILE A 266 8.34 -13.42 -15.14
N ALA A 267 9.20 -12.44 -14.87
CA ALA A 267 10.34 -12.58 -13.99
C ALA A 267 10.08 -11.89 -12.64
N PHE A 268 10.49 -12.54 -11.57
CA PHE A 268 10.50 -11.94 -10.23
C PHE A 268 11.95 -11.64 -9.82
N PRO A 269 12.28 -10.39 -9.48
CA PRO A 269 13.66 -10.00 -9.16
C PRO A 269 14.19 -10.63 -7.85
N ASP A 270 13.29 -11.08 -6.98
CA ASP A 270 13.60 -11.80 -5.75
C ASP A 270 12.44 -12.72 -5.30
N GLU A 271 12.63 -13.44 -4.19
CA GLU A 271 11.60 -14.32 -3.65
C GLU A 271 10.42 -13.58 -3.02
N GLY A 272 10.60 -12.32 -2.58
CA GLY A 272 9.55 -11.52 -1.96
C GLY A 272 8.48 -11.12 -2.97
N SER A 273 8.94 -10.57 -4.09
CA SER A 273 8.10 -10.25 -5.26
C SER A 273 7.37 -11.49 -5.81
N TRP A 274 8.05 -12.64 -5.93
CA TRP A 274 7.40 -13.90 -6.31
C TRP A 274 6.28 -14.28 -5.33
N LYS A 275 6.55 -14.30 -4.03
CA LYS A 275 5.53 -14.63 -3.00
C LYS A 275 4.31 -13.72 -3.09
N ARG A 276 4.52 -12.43 -3.39
CA ARG A 276 3.45 -11.43 -3.49
C ARG A 276 2.57 -11.60 -4.73
N PHE A 277 3.16 -11.89 -5.89
CA PHE A 277 2.46 -11.74 -7.17
C PHE A 277 2.21 -13.05 -7.95
N HIS A 278 2.93 -14.14 -7.66
CA HIS A 278 2.87 -15.37 -8.48
C HIS A 278 1.44 -15.88 -8.70
N LYS A 279 0.58 -15.86 -7.67
CA LYS A 279 -0.81 -16.35 -7.78
C LYS A 279 -1.63 -15.58 -8.81
N GLN A 280 -1.41 -14.27 -8.94
CA GLN A 280 -2.14 -13.41 -9.88
C GLN A 280 -1.63 -13.56 -11.33
N LEU A 281 -0.39 -14.05 -11.47
CA LEU A 281 0.37 -14.14 -12.73
C LEU A 281 0.71 -15.58 -13.15
N GLN A 282 0.13 -16.59 -12.50
CA GLN A 282 0.39 -18.01 -12.70
C GLN A 282 0.15 -18.54 -14.13
N HIS A 283 -0.54 -17.77 -14.97
CA HIS A 283 -0.82 -18.13 -16.36
C HIS A 283 0.36 -17.85 -17.31
N PHE A 284 1.39 -17.14 -16.83
CA PHE A 284 2.60 -16.87 -17.61
C PHE A 284 3.74 -17.80 -17.18
N PRO A 285 4.60 -18.26 -18.11
CA PRO A 285 5.81 -18.97 -17.73
C PRO A 285 6.66 -18.10 -16.83
N THR A 286 7.01 -18.66 -15.66
CA THR A 286 7.62 -17.92 -14.55
C THR A 286 9.14 -18.09 -14.56
N ILE A 287 9.83 -17.00 -14.30
CA ILE A 287 11.27 -16.91 -14.09
C ILE A 287 11.50 -16.33 -12.70
N ILE A 288 12.37 -16.96 -11.91
CA ILE A 288 12.68 -16.52 -10.56
C ILE A 288 14.16 -16.16 -10.53
N CYS A 289 14.43 -14.92 -10.16
CA CYS A 289 15.76 -14.47 -9.82
C CYS A 289 15.92 -14.43 -8.29
N THR A 290 17.16 -14.48 -7.83
CA THR A 290 17.48 -14.29 -6.41
C THR A 290 18.51 -13.18 -6.25
N LYS A 291 18.31 -12.40 -5.19
CA LYS A 291 19.23 -11.34 -4.80
C LYS A 291 20.28 -11.92 -3.86
N VAL A 292 21.53 -11.92 -4.30
CA VAL A 292 22.67 -12.39 -3.51
C VAL A 292 23.38 -11.19 -2.91
N ARG A 293 23.74 -11.32 -1.63
CA ARG A 293 24.57 -10.37 -0.89
C ARG A 293 25.88 -11.06 -0.58
N ASP A 294 26.99 -10.51 -1.09
CA ASP A 294 28.34 -11.00 -0.85
C ASP A 294 29.20 -9.84 -0.34
N GLY A 295 29.34 -9.75 0.99
CA GLY A 295 29.84 -8.54 1.66
C GLY A 295 29.00 -7.32 1.28
N ASP A 296 29.67 -6.28 0.78
CA ASP A 296 29.03 -5.05 0.29
C ASP A 296 28.45 -5.17 -1.12
N GLN A 297 28.80 -6.24 -1.86
CA GLN A 297 28.31 -6.44 -3.21
C GLN A 297 26.89 -6.99 -3.20
N ARG A 298 26.06 -6.43 -4.08
CA ARG A 298 24.68 -6.86 -4.29
C ARG A 298 24.47 -7.11 -5.77
N PHE A 299 24.18 -8.36 -6.13
CA PHE A 299 23.90 -8.75 -7.52
C PHE A 299 22.72 -9.72 -7.58
N VAL A 300 22.20 -9.93 -8.79
CA VAL A 300 21.07 -10.82 -9.07
C VAL A 300 21.58 -12.08 -9.78
N ARG A 301 20.97 -13.24 -9.51
CA ARG A 301 21.22 -14.48 -10.26
C ARG A 301 19.90 -15.10 -10.72
N LEU A 302 19.90 -15.72 -11.89
CA LEU A 302 18.80 -16.56 -12.33
C LEU A 302 18.77 -17.83 -11.47
N LYS A 303 17.63 -18.11 -10.83
CA LYS A 303 17.42 -19.28 -9.97
C LYS A 303 16.64 -20.36 -10.71
N GLU A 304 15.52 -20.00 -11.32
CA GLU A 304 14.60 -20.91 -12.00
C GLU A 304 13.99 -20.24 -13.24
N GLY A 305 13.61 -21.05 -14.25
CA GLY A 305 12.99 -20.59 -15.50
C GLY A 305 13.98 -20.34 -16.64
N ASP A 306 13.45 -20.17 -17.86
CA ASP A 306 14.24 -19.91 -19.07
C ASP A 306 13.77 -18.61 -19.76
N PRO A 307 14.60 -17.54 -19.76
CA PRO A 307 14.27 -16.31 -20.46
C PRO A 307 14.47 -16.38 -21.99
N LYS A 308 15.15 -17.41 -22.51
CA LYS A 308 15.68 -17.42 -23.87
C LYS A 308 14.60 -17.22 -24.94
N GLY A 309 14.79 -16.22 -25.79
CA GLY A 309 13.89 -15.90 -26.90
C GLY A 309 12.53 -15.31 -26.49
N ARG A 310 12.32 -15.00 -25.20
CA ARG A 310 11.04 -14.51 -24.67
C ARG A 310 11.05 -13.01 -24.43
N HIS A 311 9.87 -12.40 -24.43
CA HIS A 311 9.67 -11.07 -23.85
C HIS A 311 9.49 -11.24 -22.34
N VAL A 312 10.51 -10.88 -21.58
CA VAL A 312 10.50 -11.04 -20.13
C VAL A 312 10.04 -9.74 -19.46
N VAL A 313 9.02 -9.83 -18.61
CA VAL A 313 8.50 -8.70 -17.83
C VAL A 313 8.86 -8.92 -16.36
N ILE A 314 9.72 -8.06 -15.83
CA ILE A 314 10.11 -8.06 -14.42
C ILE A 314 8.99 -7.42 -13.61
N VAL A 315 8.47 -8.08 -12.58
CA VAL A 315 7.36 -7.61 -11.75
C VAL A 315 7.78 -7.43 -10.30
N ASP A 316 7.57 -6.24 -9.75
CA ASP A 316 7.79 -5.92 -8.33
C ASP A 316 6.70 -4.98 -7.80
N ASP A 317 6.63 -4.73 -6.48
CA ASP A 317 5.63 -3.80 -5.90
C ASP A 317 6.05 -2.34 -6.07
N PHE A 318 7.32 -2.05 -5.79
CA PHE A 318 7.83 -0.69 -5.95
C PHE A 318 9.29 -0.67 -6.41
N VAL A 319 9.73 0.53 -6.80
CA VAL A 319 11.14 0.80 -7.08
C VAL A 319 11.58 2.13 -6.48
N GLN A 320 12.74 2.11 -5.82
CA GLN A 320 13.43 3.32 -5.35
C GLN A 320 14.68 3.57 -6.18
N SER A 321 15.80 2.94 -5.85
CA SER A 321 17.08 3.17 -6.55
C SER A 321 17.14 2.55 -7.95
N GLY A 322 16.35 1.50 -8.20
CA GLY A 322 16.35 0.75 -9.45
C GLY A 322 17.45 -0.32 -9.60
N GLY A 323 18.38 -0.42 -8.64
CA GLY A 323 19.53 -1.33 -8.75
C GLY A 323 19.15 -2.79 -8.98
N THR A 324 18.21 -3.32 -8.20
CA THR A 324 17.78 -4.73 -8.34
C THR A 324 17.18 -5.00 -9.73
N LEU A 325 16.33 -4.10 -10.26
CA LEU A 325 15.69 -4.29 -11.56
C LEU A 325 16.70 -4.20 -12.72
N ILE A 326 17.65 -3.28 -12.66
CA ILE A 326 18.70 -3.12 -13.68
C ILE A 326 19.63 -4.35 -13.69
N GLU A 327 20.03 -4.86 -12.52
CA GLU A 327 20.84 -6.08 -12.47
C GLU A 327 20.03 -7.31 -12.95
N CYS A 328 18.74 -7.39 -12.60
CA CYS A 328 17.86 -8.43 -13.13
C CYS A 328 17.75 -8.36 -14.66
N GLN A 329 17.60 -7.16 -15.23
CA GLN A 329 17.60 -6.95 -16.69
C GLN A 329 18.87 -7.50 -17.33
N LYS A 330 20.06 -7.13 -16.83
CA LYS A 330 21.34 -7.62 -17.36
C LYS A 330 21.45 -9.15 -17.31
N VAL A 331 21.05 -9.74 -16.18
CA VAL A 331 21.07 -11.20 -16.02
C VAL A 331 20.15 -11.87 -17.04
N LEU A 332 18.91 -11.38 -17.18
CA LEU A 332 17.94 -11.97 -18.12
C LEU A 332 18.40 -11.82 -19.57
N ALA A 333 18.98 -10.68 -19.94
CA ALA A 333 19.51 -10.45 -21.28
C ALA A 333 20.72 -11.36 -21.58
N ALA A 334 21.64 -11.51 -20.63
CA ALA A 334 22.77 -12.44 -20.73
C ALA A 334 22.34 -13.92 -20.88
N HIS A 335 21.14 -14.28 -20.39
CA HIS A 335 20.55 -15.60 -20.57
C HIS A 335 19.67 -15.70 -21.83
N GLY A 336 19.70 -14.69 -22.70
CA GLY A 336 19.10 -14.72 -24.03
C GLY A 336 17.66 -14.25 -24.11
N ALA A 337 17.16 -13.47 -23.16
CA ALA A 337 15.88 -12.77 -23.31
C ALA A 337 15.84 -12.02 -24.65
N ALA A 338 14.71 -12.04 -25.36
CA ALA A 338 14.56 -11.31 -26.62
C ALA A 338 14.23 -9.83 -26.37
N LYS A 339 13.41 -9.57 -25.34
CA LYS A 339 12.99 -8.24 -24.90
C LYS A 339 12.86 -8.23 -23.39
N ILE A 340 13.11 -7.09 -22.76
CA ILE A 340 12.90 -6.92 -21.33
C ILE A 340 12.01 -5.72 -21.08
N SER A 341 11.05 -5.87 -20.18
CA SER A 341 10.23 -4.79 -19.66
C SER A 341 10.10 -4.93 -18.15
N ALA A 342 9.66 -3.87 -17.49
CA ALA A 342 9.41 -3.90 -16.06
C ALA A 342 8.02 -3.37 -15.74
N TYR A 343 7.45 -3.88 -14.65
CA TYR A 343 6.26 -3.36 -14.03
C TYR A 343 6.51 -3.20 -12.53
N VAL A 344 6.15 -2.04 -12.01
CA VAL A 344 5.98 -1.84 -10.57
C VAL A 344 4.68 -1.10 -10.31
N THR A 345 4.01 -1.40 -9.21
CA THR A 345 2.84 -0.62 -8.81
C THR A 345 3.28 0.80 -8.45
N HIS A 346 4.32 0.93 -7.63
CA HIS A 346 4.77 2.22 -7.09
C HIS A 346 6.16 2.63 -7.60
N GLY A 347 6.21 3.56 -8.56
CA GLY A 347 7.46 4.20 -8.98
C GLY A 347 7.85 5.33 -8.03
N ILE A 348 8.74 5.11 -7.06
CA ILE A 348 9.10 6.11 -6.04
C ILE A 348 10.23 7.03 -6.53
N PHE A 349 11.26 6.44 -7.14
CA PHE A 349 12.38 7.11 -7.80
C PHE A 349 12.91 8.40 -7.12
N PRO A 350 13.38 8.34 -5.87
CA PRO A 350 14.02 9.49 -5.23
C PRO A 350 15.23 9.96 -6.04
N ASN A 351 15.52 11.26 -6.00
CA ASN A 351 16.68 11.88 -6.70
C ASN A 351 16.75 11.54 -8.19
N GLU A 352 15.59 11.52 -8.87
CA GLU A 352 15.50 11.25 -10.30
C GLU A 352 16.12 9.92 -10.75
N THR A 353 16.17 8.92 -9.86
CA THR A 353 16.73 7.59 -10.16
C THR A 353 16.01 6.87 -11.30
N TRP A 354 14.82 7.34 -11.71
CA TRP A 354 14.14 6.91 -12.93
C TRP A 354 14.98 7.10 -14.20
N GLN A 355 15.89 8.09 -14.24
CA GLN A 355 16.77 8.37 -15.39
C GLN A 355 17.74 7.22 -15.70
N ARG A 356 17.94 6.31 -14.76
CA ARG A 356 18.80 5.13 -14.95
C ARG A 356 18.17 4.11 -15.91
N PHE A 357 16.86 4.16 -16.12
CA PHE A 357 16.15 3.23 -16.98
C PHE A 357 16.11 3.76 -18.41
N GLN A 358 16.90 3.15 -19.27
CA GLN A 358 17.01 3.50 -20.67
C GLN A 358 15.95 2.78 -21.50
N TYR A 359 15.58 3.39 -22.63
CA TYR A 359 14.71 2.77 -23.62
C TYR A 359 15.50 1.87 -24.56
N ASP A 360 15.00 0.67 -24.83
CA ASP A 360 15.59 -0.22 -25.85
C ASP A 360 15.31 0.35 -27.25
N ASN A 361 16.37 0.85 -27.89
CA ASN A 361 16.35 1.41 -29.24
C ASN A 361 16.58 0.35 -30.34
N GLY A 362 16.46 -0.93 -30.02
CA GLY A 362 16.62 -2.04 -30.96
C GLY A 362 18.05 -2.58 -31.07
N VAL A 363 18.98 -2.10 -30.25
CA VAL A 363 20.36 -2.64 -30.15
C VAL A 363 20.38 -3.93 -29.34
N GLY A 364 19.41 -4.13 -28.44
CA GLY A 364 19.22 -5.36 -27.68
C GLY A 364 18.87 -5.11 -26.21
N PRO A 365 18.35 -6.14 -25.51
CA PRO A 365 17.78 -6.02 -24.16
C PRO A 365 18.81 -5.70 -23.06
N ASP A 366 20.11 -5.76 -23.37
CA ASP A 366 21.18 -5.32 -22.47
C ASP A 366 21.21 -3.78 -22.29
N ASN A 367 20.72 -3.02 -23.29
CA ASN A 367 20.90 -1.56 -23.34
C ASN A 367 19.70 -0.76 -22.82
N GLY A 368 18.57 -1.40 -22.57
CA GLY A 368 17.37 -0.73 -22.09
C GLY A 368 16.17 -1.66 -21.97
N MET A 369 15.05 -1.08 -21.55
CA MET A 369 13.76 -1.76 -21.46
C MET A 369 12.85 -1.32 -22.60
N CYS A 370 12.05 -2.23 -23.14
CA CYS A 370 11.03 -1.89 -24.14
C CYS A 370 9.91 -1.06 -23.50
N TYR A 371 9.48 -1.44 -22.30
CA TYR A 371 8.48 -0.73 -21.51
C TYR A 371 8.86 -0.77 -20.03
N PHE A 372 8.54 0.31 -19.33
CA PHE A 372 8.50 0.37 -17.88
C PHE A 372 7.12 0.86 -17.46
N TRP A 373 6.24 -0.08 -17.13
CA TRP A 373 4.92 0.24 -16.62
C TRP A 373 4.98 0.60 -15.14
N ILE A 374 4.40 1.75 -14.82
CA ILE A 374 4.14 2.16 -13.43
C ILE A 374 2.67 2.49 -13.26
N THR A 375 2.15 2.50 -12.05
CA THR A 375 0.84 3.12 -11.81
C THR A 375 0.98 4.58 -11.41
N ASP A 376 -0.15 5.26 -11.25
CA ASP A 376 -0.23 6.63 -10.77
C ASP A 376 -0.42 6.76 -9.26
N SER A 377 -0.03 5.72 -8.50
CA SER A 377 0.04 5.79 -7.05
C SER A 377 1.02 6.84 -6.51
N CYS A 378 2.01 7.25 -7.32
CA CYS A 378 3.05 8.22 -6.98
C CYS A 378 2.97 9.43 -7.93
N PRO A 379 2.19 10.48 -7.61
CA PRO A 379 1.85 11.53 -8.57
C PRO A 379 3.05 12.36 -9.02
N GLN A 380 4.02 12.61 -8.13
CA GLN A 380 5.24 13.36 -8.48
C GLN A 380 6.07 12.62 -9.52
N THR A 381 6.23 11.30 -9.36
CA THR A 381 6.89 10.46 -10.34
C THR A 381 6.17 10.47 -11.68
N VAL A 382 4.83 10.35 -11.69
CA VAL A 382 4.05 10.40 -12.92
C VAL A 382 4.35 11.68 -13.70
N LYS A 383 4.39 12.83 -13.03
CA LYS A 383 4.74 14.11 -13.66
C LYS A 383 6.15 14.09 -14.26
N SER A 384 7.12 13.46 -13.58
CA SER A 384 8.50 13.36 -14.05
C SER A 384 8.69 12.42 -15.24
N VAL A 385 7.90 11.34 -15.36
CA VAL A 385 8.11 10.31 -16.40
C VAL A 385 7.08 10.32 -17.53
N LYS A 386 6.00 11.08 -17.41
CA LYS A 386 4.93 11.14 -18.43
C LYS A 386 5.49 11.54 -19.79
N GLY A 387 5.22 10.71 -20.80
CA GLY A 387 5.68 10.93 -22.17
C GLY A 387 7.18 10.67 -22.38
N ARG A 388 7.87 10.04 -21.42
CA ARG A 388 9.30 9.71 -21.53
C ARG A 388 9.47 8.20 -21.62
N PRO A 389 9.94 7.66 -22.74
CA PRO A 389 10.25 6.23 -22.82
C PRO A 389 11.39 5.88 -21.85
N PRO A 390 11.41 4.65 -21.27
CA PRO A 390 10.49 3.54 -21.53
C PRO A 390 9.15 3.62 -20.74
N PHE A 391 8.89 4.71 -20.01
CA PHE A 391 7.80 4.75 -19.04
C PHE A 391 6.41 4.87 -19.67
N GLU A 392 5.49 4.04 -19.18
CA GLU A 392 4.06 4.09 -19.49
C GLU A 392 3.25 4.00 -18.20
N VAL A 393 2.28 4.89 -18.01
CA VAL A 393 1.50 4.97 -16.77
C VAL A 393 0.17 4.23 -16.93
N LEU A 394 -0.04 3.22 -16.09
CA LEU A 394 -1.29 2.45 -15.99
C LEU A 394 -2.16 3.04 -14.87
N SER A 395 -3.24 3.71 -15.25
CA SER A 395 -4.12 4.46 -14.34
C SER A 395 -4.85 3.57 -13.33
N LEU A 396 -4.76 3.90 -12.03
CA LEU A 396 -5.57 3.27 -10.96
C LEU A 396 -7.01 3.79 -10.92
N ALA A 397 -7.37 4.77 -11.75
CA ALA A 397 -8.67 5.45 -11.68
C ALA A 397 -9.88 4.48 -11.64
N GLY A 398 -9.93 3.52 -12.58
CA GLY A 398 -11.01 2.53 -12.63
C GLY A 398 -11.05 1.62 -11.40
N SER A 399 -9.89 1.18 -10.90
CA SER A 399 -9.80 0.36 -9.69
C SER A 399 -10.25 1.13 -8.44
N ILE A 400 -9.86 2.40 -8.31
CA ILE A 400 -10.29 3.27 -7.21
C ILE A 400 -11.80 3.54 -7.30
N ALA A 401 -12.33 3.84 -8.49
CA ALA A 401 -13.75 4.06 -8.68
C ALA A 401 -14.58 2.82 -8.29
N ALA A 402 -14.13 1.63 -8.68
CA ALA A 402 -14.75 0.37 -8.29
C ALA A 402 -14.71 0.16 -6.76
N ALA A 403 -13.58 0.43 -6.11
CA ALA A 403 -13.42 0.28 -4.65
C ALA A 403 -14.32 1.24 -3.85
N LEU A 404 -14.65 2.42 -4.41
CA LEU A 404 -15.51 3.41 -3.75
C LEU A 404 -17.02 3.12 -3.88
N GLN A 405 -17.44 2.20 -4.75
CA GLN A 405 -18.85 1.92 -5.02
C GLN A 405 -19.46 0.78 -4.18
N ILE A 406 -18.71 0.24 -3.22
CA ILE A 406 -19.08 -0.94 -2.40
C ILE A 406 -20.15 -0.60 -1.34
#